data_AF-A0A364NH81-F1
#
_entry.id   AF-A0A364NH81-F1
#
_cell.length_a   1.000
_cell.length_b   1.000
_cell.length_c   1.000
_cell.angle_alpha   90.00
_cell.angle_beta   90.00
_cell.angle_gamma   90.00
#
_symmetry.space_group_name_H-M   'P 1'
#
loop_
_entity.id
_entity.type
_entity.pdbx_description
1 polymer ?
#
loop_
_entity_poly.entity_id
_entity_poly.type
_entity_poly.pdbx_seq_one_letter_code
_entity_poly.pdbx_strand_id
1 'polypeptide(L)'
;MMIPHTKKYYKGKCPSCRSIIEFHSIHFTIDNDKGEMVSTCNNCEAMFRIVTSNPDESYIAYGARKNSSIDYEIEPASAYPDISDVVRFEGSLNDTKMIFDPNSKPLYVCSSCGEGLEKKAFSKLEETFSKIIQAYHDYTTVDIKGYGFNPEKAIFKLNLICSCNKEYSAVFYKKYDHNGFDISDFNLGSIISSTPLDKIIDGTMSKDDCMELLKKALVRWELLFDKILIITPFVGNQYLSDEKLIDTWFSILSQISKDKAKLITRSASLKKVKQAISNHILDYEFLKDYDLSVTHIDKAIKLQPSHAKIYCGFSENYSEMIHGSANIAYGPSREQISFRSYGSYKDLYDSFLAPLDIKDASALEYSNMQEKGSNVLFEESEGFRAKQILKEDFAGIII
;
A
#
# COMPACT_ATOMS: atom_id res chain seq x y z
N MET A 1 29.58 14.63 -8.92
CA MET A 1 29.02 14.07 -10.18
C MET A 1 28.74 12.61 -9.88
N MET A 2 27.47 12.18 -9.78
CA MET A 2 27.16 10.78 -9.48
C MET A 2 27.53 9.94 -10.70
N ILE A 3 28.41 8.95 -10.52
CA ILE A 3 28.73 7.98 -11.56
C ILE A 3 27.45 7.16 -11.82
N PRO A 4 27.00 7.04 -13.07
CA PRO A 4 25.87 6.18 -13.40
C PRO A 4 26.14 4.76 -12.91
N HIS A 5 25.20 4.21 -12.16
CA HIS A 5 25.28 2.84 -11.66
C HIS A 5 23.95 2.14 -11.82
N THR A 6 24.01 0.81 -11.87
CA THR A 6 22.86 -0.07 -11.81
C THR A 6 22.88 -0.81 -10.48
N LYS A 7 21.70 -1.13 -9.97
CA LYS A 7 21.52 -1.85 -8.72
C LYS A 7 20.82 -3.17 -9.00
N LYS A 8 21.43 -4.27 -8.56
CA LYS A 8 20.87 -5.62 -8.66
C LYS A 8 20.46 -6.11 -7.28
N TYR A 9 19.27 -6.71 -7.20
CA TYR A 9 18.63 -7.10 -5.95
C TYR A 9 18.70 -8.61 -5.77
N TYR A 10 19.16 -9.05 -4.60
CA TYR A 10 19.37 -10.46 -4.30
C TYR A 10 18.82 -10.82 -2.93
N LYS A 11 18.34 -12.07 -2.83
CA LYS A 11 18.12 -12.74 -1.56
C LYS A 11 18.94 -14.01 -1.51
N GLY A 12 19.47 -14.34 -0.35
CA GLY A 12 20.12 -15.62 -0.09
C GLY A 12 19.83 -16.08 1.32
N LYS A 13 20.36 -17.25 1.67
CA LYS A 13 20.17 -17.90 2.96
C LYS A 13 21.47 -17.92 3.74
N CYS A 14 21.39 -17.53 5.01
CA CYS A 14 22.51 -17.70 5.94
C CYS A 14 23.00 -19.16 5.90
N PRO A 15 24.31 -19.42 5.71
CA PRO A 15 24.82 -20.77 5.59
C PRO A 15 24.63 -21.60 6.88
N SER A 16 24.46 -20.95 8.03
CA SER A 16 24.32 -21.63 9.32
C SER A 16 22.86 -21.87 9.71
N CYS A 17 22.01 -20.84 9.69
CA CYS A 17 20.63 -20.93 10.18
C CYS A 17 19.55 -20.78 9.09
N ARG A 18 19.96 -20.61 7.82
CA ARG A 18 19.08 -20.50 6.65
C ARG A 18 18.13 -19.29 6.64
N SER A 19 18.28 -18.35 7.58
CA SER A 19 17.52 -17.09 7.57
C SER A 19 17.77 -16.30 6.29
N ILE A 20 16.74 -15.61 5.80
CA ILE A 20 16.82 -14.77 4.61
C ILE A 20 17.68 -13.53 4.84
N ILE A 21 18.61 -13.31 3.93
CA ILE A 21 19.46 -12.13 3.83
C ILE A 21 19.14 -11.45 2.51
N GLU A 22 18.75 -10.18 2.55
CA GLU A 22 18.56 -9.35 1.36
C GLU A 22 19.76 -8.43 1.19
N PHE A 23 20.33 -8.39 -0.01
CA PHE A 23 21.49 -7.56 -0.31
C PHE A 23 21.42 -7.02 -1.73
N HIS A 24 22.07 -5.87 -1.92
CA HIS A 24 22.08 -5.15 -3.18
C HIS A 24 23.51 -5.02 -3.69
N SER A 25 23.72 -5.45 -4.93
CA SER A 25 24.99 -5.28 -5.62
C SER A 25 24.94 -4.02 -6.48
N ILE A 26 25.94 -3.15 -6.31
CA ILE A 26 26.12 -1.96 -7.12
C ILE A 26 27.06 -2.28 -8.28
N HIS A 27 26.71 -1.83 -9.47
CA HIS A 27 27.52 -2.01 -10.67
C HIS A 27 27.62 -0.70 -11.45
N PHE A 28 28.84 -0.17 -11.57
CA PHE A 28 29.15 1.04 -12.32
C PHE A 28 29.29 0.73 -13.81
N THR A 29 29.10 1.74 -14.66
CA THR A 29 29.19 1.58 -16.11
C THR A 29 30.61 1.52 -16.67
N ILE A 30 31.62 1.88 -15.86
CA ILE A 30 33.01 2.05 -16.31
C ILE A 30 33.86 0.90 -15.79
N ASP A 31 34.06 0.85 -14.48
CA ASP A 31 34.95 -0.11 -13.84
C ASP A 31 34.27 -0.72 -12.62
N ASN A 32 34.58 -1.99 -12.34
CA ASN A 32 33.93 -2.72 -11.25
C ASN A 32 34.88 -3.71 -10.59
N ASP A 33 35.09 -3.52 -9.30
CA ASP A 33 35.99 -4.35 -8.51
C ASP A 33 35.29 -5.66 -8.15
N LYS A 34 36.05 -6.75 -8.17
CA LYS A 34 35.55 -8.06 -7.74
C LYS A 34 35.96 -8.30 -6.29
N GLY A 35 35.00 -8.60 -5.44
CA GLY A 35 35.30 -8.86 -4.04
C GLY A 35 34.18 -9.55 -3.30
N GLU A 36 34.17 -9.37 -1.98
CA GLU A 36 33.13 -9.89 -1.11
C GLU A 36 32.74 -8.92 0.00
N MET A 37 31.47 -8.99 0.42
CA MET A 37 31.02 -8.41 1.68
C MET A 37 31.13 -9.48 2.77
N VAL A 38 31.88 -9.20 3.82
CA VAL A 38 31.91 -10.04 5.03
C VAL A 38 30.81 -9.55 5.97
N SER A 39 29.87 -10.43 6.30
CA SER A 39 28.64 -10.07 7.01
C SER A 39 28.35 -11.00 8.19
N THR A 40 27.66 -10.47 9.20
CA THR A 40 27.14 -11.26 10.33
C THR A 40 25.62 -11.38 10.23
N CYS A 41 25.11 -12.60 10.36
CA CYS A 41 23.67 -12.87 10.40
C CYS A 41 23.04 -12.32 11.67
N ASN A 42 21.95 -11.55 11.55
CA ASN A 42 21.26 -10.97 12.71
C ASN A 42 20.50 -12.02 13.56
N ASN A 43 20.24 -13.22 13.00
CA ASN A 43 19.48 -14.26 13.70
C ASN A 43 20.35 -15.25 14.49
N CYS A 44 21.54 -15.59 13.98
CA CYS A 44 22.42 -16.58 14.62
C CYS A 44 23.84 -16.09 14.89
N GLU A 45 24.14 -14.82 14.57
CA GLU A 45 25.46 -14.18 14.72
C GLU A 45 26.61 -14.86 13.95
N ALA A 46 26.33 -15.86 13.11
CA ALA A 46 27.33 -16.49 12.26
C ALA A 46 27.85 -15.52 11.19
N MET A 47 29.17 -15.55 10.94
CA MET A 47 29.81 -14.81 9.85
C MET A 47 29.78 -15.62 8.55
N PHE A 48 29.59 -14.91 7.45
CA PHE A 48 29.58 -15.46 6.09
C PHE A 48 30.03 -14.40 5.09
N ARG A 49 30.37 -14.83 3.88
CA ARG A 49 30.76 -13.94 2.78
C ARG A 49 29.71 -13.91 1.67
N ILE A 50 29.60 -12.75 1.02
CA ILE A 50 28.79 -12.56 -0.18
C ILE A 50 29.71 -12.06 -1.29
N VAL A 51 30.02 -12.92 -2.26
CA VAL A 51 30.80 -12.53 -3.44
C VAL A 51 29.98 -11.57 -4.30
N THR A 52 30.52 -10.41 -4.61
CA THR A 52 29.81 -9.35 -5.32
C THR A 52 30.76 -8.43 -6.09
N SER A 53 30.21 -7.59 -6.97
CA SER A 53 30.93 -6.48 -7.59
C SER A 53 30.84 -5.24 -6.70
N ASN A 54 31.91 -4.46 -6.62
CA ASN A 54 31.99 -3.23 -5.82
C ASN A 54 31.53 -3.48 -4.38
N PRO A 55 32.25 -4.33 -3.63
CA PRO A 55 31.82 -4.76 -2.31
C PRO A 55 31.70 -3.59 -1.34
N ASP A 56 32.44 -2.50 -1.50
CA ASP A 56 32.38 -1.28 -0.69
C ASP A 56 31.04 -0.54 -0.85
N GLU A 57 30.57 -0.37 -2.09
CA GLU A 57 29.32 0.32 -2.43
C GLU A 57 28.09 -0.59 -2.32
N SER A 58 28.29 -1.90 -2.42
CA SER A 58 27.26 -2.89 -2.17
C SER A 58 26.91 -2.98 -0.69
N TYR A 59 25.66 -3.33 -0.39
CA TYR A 59 25.16 -3.29 0.99
C TYR A 59 24.11 -4.36 1.29
N ILE A 60 24.00 -4.68 2.58
CA ILE A 60 22.92 -5.50 3.12
C ILE A 60 21.69 -4.63 3.34
N ALA A 61 20.55 -5.06 2.80
CA ALA A 61 19.27 -4.41 2.99
C ALA A 61 18.51 -4.98 4.20
N TYR A 62 18.63 -6.29 4.44
CA TYR A 62 17.91 -6.97 5.52
C TYR A 62 18.60 -8.28 5.96
N GLY A 63 18.38 -8.68 7.22
CA GLY A 63 18.74 -10.00 7.75
C GLY A 63 20.18 -10.17 8.24
N ALA A 64 21.08 -9.25 7.90
CA ALA A 64 22.47 -9.24 8.36
C ALA A 64 23.00 -7.81 8.54
N ARG A 65 24.21 -7.71 9.09
CA ARG A 65 25.04 -6.50 9.09
C ARG A 65 26.30 -6.72 8.26
N LYS A 66 26.66 -5.74 7.42
CA LYS A 66 27.95 -5.72 6.71
C LYS A 66 29.03 -5.29 7.71
N ASN A 67 30.03 -6.12 7.93
CA ASN A 67 31.14 -5.81 8.84
C ASN A 67 32.30 -5.16 8.10
N SER A 68 32.64 -5.72 6.94
CA SER A 68 33.72 -5.25 6.08
C SER A 68 33.50 -5.68 4.63
N SER A 69 34.37 -5.22 3.77
CA SER A 69 34.46 -5.56 2.36
C SER A 69 35.90 -5.88 2.03
N ILE A 70 36.09 -6.83 1.10
CA ILE A 70 37.39 -7.32 0.66
C ILE A 70 37.43 -7.19 -0.85
N ASP A 71 38.42 -6.47 -1.36
CA ASP A 71 38.72 -6.35 -2.79
C ASP A 71 39.80 -7.37 -3.17
N TYR A 72 39.49 -8.25 -4.13
CA TYR A 72 40.39 -9.32 -4.54
C TYR A 72 41.61 -8.84 -5.33
N GLU A 73 41.64 -7.58 -5.77
CA GLU A 73 42.86 -6.98 -6.33
C GLU A 73 43.85 -6.57 -5.24
N ILE A 74 43.37 -6.34 -4.01
CA ILE A 74 44.17 -5.84 -2.88
C ILE A 74 44.50 -6.97 -1.90
N GLU A 75 43.52 -7.83 -1.59
CA GLU A 75 43.64 -8.88 -0.58
C GLU A 75 42.91 -10.17 -0.97
N PRO A 76 43.38 -11.35 -0.51
CA PRO A 76 42.75 -12.62 -0.85
C PRO A 76 41.38 -12.78 -0.19
N ALA A 77 40.53 -13.60 -0.81
CA ALA A 77 39.20 -13.94 -0.28
C ALA A 77 39.25 -14.51 1.14
N SER A 78 38.25 -14.18 1.96
CA SER A 78 38.18 -14.69 3.33
C SER A 78 37.90 -16.20 3.36
N ALA A 79 38.13 -16.82 4.53
CA ALA A 79 37.81 -18.23 4.76
C ALA A 79 36.35 -18.44 5.25
N TYR A 80 35.50 -17.40 5.23
CA TYR A 80 34.11 -17.54 5.68
C TYR A 80 33.27 -18.36 4.69
N PRO A 81 32.23 -19.06 5.18
CA PRO A 81 31.32 -19.78 4.29
C PRO A 81 30.57 -18.80 3.38
N ASP A 82 30.36 -19.21 2.13
CA ASP A 82 29.52 -18.48 1.19
C ASP A 82 28.07 -18.43 1.65
N ILE A 83 27.40 -17.31 1.37
CA ILE A 83 25.94 -17.26 1.41
C ILE A 83 25.36 -18.37 0.50
N SER A 84 24.33 -19.04 0.99
CA SER A 84 23.70 -20.17 0.28
C SER A 84 22.48 -19.73 -0.52
N ASP A 85 22.17 -20.48 -1.59
CA ASP A 85 20.96 -20.34 -2.42
C ASP A 85 20.61 -18.90 -2.80
N VAL A 86 21.52 -18.23 -3.50
CA VAL A 86 21.32 -16.85 -3.93
C VAL A 86 20.35 -16.78 -5.11
N VAL A 87 19.32 -15.97 -4.98
CA VAL A 87 18.35 -15.66 -6.03
C VAL A 87 18.39 -14.17 -6.35
N ARG A 88 18.33 -13.84 -7.64
CA ARG A 88 18.11 -12.47 -8.11
C ARG A 88 16.62 -12.25 -8.28
N PHE A 89 16.12 -11.08 -7.89
CA PHE A 89 14.73 -10.69 -8.08
C PHE A 89 14.63 -9.26 -8.62
N GLU A 90 13.51 -8.95 -9.27
CA GLU A 90 13.18 -7.62 -9.79
C GLU A 90 11.71 -7.35 -9.48
N GLY A 91 11.42 -6.23 -8.81
CA GLY A 91 10.07 -5.86 -8.36
C GLY A 91 9.58 -6.65 -7.14
N SER A 92 8.37 -6.35 -6.69
CA SER A 92 7.68 -7.09 -5.63
C SER A 92 6.24 -7.39 -5.99
N LEU A 93 5.78 -8.61 -5.66
CA LEU A 93 4.35 -8.94 -5.67
C LEU A 93 3.55 -8.18 -4.57
N ASN A 94 4.25 -7.45 -3.69
CA ASN A 94 3.65 -6.61 -2.67
C ASN A 94 3.74 -5.12 -3.00
N ASP A 95 4.16 -4.75 -4.21
CA ASP A 95 4.25 -3.34 -4.60
C ASP A 95 2.85 -2.72 -4.56
N THR A 96 2.74 -1.65 -3.77
CA THR A 96 1.51 -0.87 -3.66
C THR A 96 1.39 -0.02 -4.92
N LYS A 97 0.28 -0.20 -5.63
CA LYS A 97 -0.12 0.57 -6.79
C LYS A 97 -1.58 0.94 -6.64
N MET A 98 -1.80 2.14 -6.11
CA MET A 98 -3.11 2.74 -6.02
C MET A 98 -3.54 3.22 -7.40
N ILE A 99 -4.72 2.78 -7.82
CA ILE A 99 -5.31 3.15 -9.11
C ILE A 99 -6.67 3.75 -8.81
N PHE A 100 -6.79 5.05 -9.07
CA PHE A 100 -8.03 5.79 -9.00
C PHE A 100 -8.43 6.19 -10.43
N ASP A 101 -9.47 5.55 -10.98
CA ASP A 101 -9.97 5.91 -12.32
C ASP A 101 -11.09 6.97 -12.23
N PRO A 102 -10.84 8.24 -12.62
CA PRO A 102 -11.87 9.28 -12.60
C PRO A 102 -12.90 9.13 -13.72
N ASN A 103 -12.76 8.16 -14.63
CA ASN A 103 -13.71 7.89 -15.72
C ASN A 103 -14.76 6.84 -15.36
N SER A 104 -14.50 6.02 -14.34
CA SER A 104 -15.46 5.05 -13.81
C SER A 104 -16.52 5.73 -12.93
N LYS A 105 -17.43 4.92 -12.35
CA LYS A 105 -18.49 5.42 -11.49
C LYS A 105 -17.94 6.33 -10.38
N PRO A 106 -18.44 7.57 -10.24
CA PRO A 106 -17.89 8.51 -9.28
C PRO A 106 -18.25 8.11 -7.84
N LEU A 107 -17.26 8.13 -6.97
CA LEU A 107 -17.40 8.11 -5.52
C LEU A 107 -17.81 9.49 -5.00
N TYR A 108 -17.28 10.56 -5.61
CA TYR A 108 -17.57 11.94 -5.23
C TYR A 108 -18.46 12.65 -6.25
N VAL A 109 -19.65 13.04 -5.80
CA VAL A 109 -20.68 13.70 -6.63
C VAL A 109 -21.10 15.02 -6.02
N CYS A 110 -21.37 16.01 -6.87
CA CYS A 110 -21.90 17.30 -6.48
C CYS A 110 -23.27 17.14 -5.80
N SER A 111 -23.38 17.65 -4.58
CA SER A 111 -24.62 17.60 -3.79
C SER A 111 -25.73 18.52 -4.30
N SER A 112 -25.46 19.36 -5.31
CA SER A 112 -26.43 20.28 -5.90
C SER A 112 -26.92 19.85 -7.29
N CYS A 113 -26.01 19.45 -8.20
CA CYS A 113 -26.36 19.15 -9.59
C CYS A 113 -26.12 17.69 -10.00
N GLY A 114 -25.57 16.85 -9.13
CA GLY A 114 -25.33 15.44 -9.43
C GLY A 114 -24.13 15.15 -10.35
N GLU A 115 -23.33 16.16 -10.71
CA GLU A 115 -22.12 15.98 -11.52
C GLU A 115 -21.01 15.25 -10.73
N GLY A 116 -20.29 14.33 -11.37
CA GLY A 116 -19.09 13.70 -10.80
C GLY A 116 -17.94 14.71 -10.68
N LEU A 117 -17.32 14.79 -9.49
CA LEU A 117 -16.34 15.82 -9.16
C LEU A 117 -14.88 15.41 -9.42
N GLU A 118 -14.63 14.12 -9.61
CA GLU A 118 -13.28 13.52 -9.63
C GLU A 118 -12.42 14.03 -10.79
N LYS A 119 -12.95 14.06 -12.01
CA LYS A 119 -12.21 14.59 -13.18
C LYS A 119 -11.78 16.04 -12.95
N LYS A 120 -12.69 16.87 -12.41
CA LYS A 120 -12.38 18.26 -12.10
C LYS A 120 -11.31 18.37 -11.01
N ALA A 121 -11.33 17.49 -10.02
CA ALA A 121 -10.31 17.44 -8.99
C ALA A 121 -8.92 17.14 -9.59
N PHE A 122 -8.81 16.16 -10.49
CA PHE A 122 -7.54 15.85 -11.16
C PHE A 122 -7.08 16.99 -12.10
N SER A 123 -7.98 17.62 -12.86
CA SER A 123 -7.62 18.81 -13.64
C SER A 123 -7.13 19.96 -12.75
N LYS A 124 -7.77 20.16 -11.58
CA LYS A 124 -7.34 21.16 -10.61
C LYS A 124 -5.96 20.84 -10.02
N LEU A 125 -5.66 19.56 -9.79
CA LEU A 125 -4.32 19.11 -9.38
C LEU A 125 -3.28 19.46 -10.44
N GLU A 126 -3.55 19.14 -11.71
CA GLU A 126 -2.67 19.46 -12.85
C GLU A 126 -2.37 20.96 -12.94
N GLU A 127 -3.41 21.81 -12.90
CA GLU A 127 -3.28 23.27 -12.94
C GLU A 127 -2.44 23.85 -11.80
N THR A 128 -2.48 23.20 -10.64
CA THR A 128 -1.86 23.70 -9.39
C THR A 128 -0.52 23.01 -9.09
N PHE A 129 -0.10 22.05 -9.92
CA PHE A 129 0.99 21.14 -9.63
C PHE A 129 2.34 21.84 -9.40
N SER A 130 2.63 22.91 -10.13
CA SER A 130 3.86 23.70 -9.95
C SER A 130 3.96 24.34 -8.55
N LYS A 131 2.82 24.79 -7.99
CA LYS A 131 2.77 25.34 -6.62
C LYS A 131 2.91 24.25 -5.57
N ILE A 132 2.36 23.06 -5.84
CA ILE A 132 2.50 21.88 -4.98
C ILE A 132 3.97 21.46 -4.88
N ILE A 133 4.67 21.39 -6.03
CA ILE A 133 6.11 21.11 -6.08
C ILE A 133 6.90 22.10 -5.22
N GLN A 134 6.64 23.40 -5.39
CA GLN A 134 7.31 24.44 -4.62
C GLN A 134 7.07 24.28 -3.11
N ALA A 135 5.81 24.14 -2.69
CA ALA A 135 5.46 23.98 -1.29
C ALA A 135 6.07 22.71 -0.66
N TYR A 136 6.09 21.61 -1.40
CA TYR A 136 6.72 20.36 -0.97
C TYR A 136 8.23 20.52 -0.77
N HIS A 137 8.93 21.16 -1.71
CA HIS A 137 10.37 21.40 -1.61
C HIS A 137 10.75 22.36 -0.49
N ASP A 138 9.97 23.43 -0.32
CA ASP A 138 10.18 24.40 0.77
C ASP A 138 10.05 23.70 2.13
N TYR A 139 9.03 22.87 2.30
CA TYR A 139 8.87 22.07 3.51
C TYR A 139 9.97 21.01 3.67
N THR A 140 10.35 20.30 2.60
CA THR A 140 11.42 19.29 2.64
C THR A 140 12.75 19.89 3.10
N THR A 141 13.04 21.13 2.70
CA THR A 141 14.22 21.87 3.16
C THR A 141 14.20 22.13 4.68
N VAL A 142 13.03 22.40 5.25
CA VAL A 142 12.84 22.59 6.71
C VAL A 142 12.97 21.26 7.44
N ASP A 143 12.39 20.20 6.88
CA ASP A 143 12.38 18.84 7.42
C ASP A 143 13.79 18.23 7.48
N ILE A 144 14.58 18.33 6.40
CA ILE A 144 15.98 17.86 6.36
C ILE A 144 16.85 18.58 7.38
N LYS A 145 16.54 19.84 7.74
CA LYS A 145 17.24 20.60 8.79
C LYS A 145 16.85 20.18 10.21
N GLY A 146 15.91 19.25 10.37
CA GLY A 146 15.44 18.75 11.66
C GLY A 146 14.32 19.61 12.29
N TYR A 147 13.74 20.55 11.55
CA TYR A 147 12.64 21.40 12.05
C TYR A 147 11.26 21.02 11.49
N GLY A 148 11.18 19.92 10.73
CA GLY A 148 9.94 19.42 10.17
C GLY A 148 9.09 18.64 11.17
N PHE A 149 7.95 18.18 10.68
CA PHE A 149 6.97 17.42 11.46
C PHE A 149 7.18 15.91 11.39
N ASN A 150 8.25 15.40 10.76
CA ASN A 150 8.46 13.97 10.49
C ASN A 150 7.19 13.28 9.95
N PRO A 151 6.62 13.76 8.82
CA PRO A 151 5.29 13.36 8.42
C PRO A 151 5.29 12.01 7.70
N GLU A 152 4.25 11.21 7.90
CA GLU A 152 4.00 9.99 7.12
C GLU A 152 3.51 10.33 5.70
N LYS A 153 2.64 11.36 5.59
CA LYS A 153 2.02 11.80 4.34
C LYS A 153 2.11 13.30 4.15
N ALA A 154 2.22 13.68 2.89
CA ALA A 154 1.97 15.05 2.43
C ALA A 154 0.58 15.14 1.83
N ILE A 155 -0.20 16.10 2.30
CA ILE A 155 -1.63 16.25 2.00
C ILE A 155 -1.88 17.63 1.44
N PHE A 156 -2.59 17.70 0.33
CA PHE A 156 -2.90 18.94 -0.36
C PHE A 156 -4.41 19.09 -0.49
N LYS A 157 -4.93 20.18 0.08
CA LYS A 157 -6.35 20.53 0.00
C LYS A 157 -6.53 21.66 -1.00
N LEU A 158 -7.18 21.34 -2.12
CA LEU A 158 -7.37 22.21 -3.26
C LEU A 158 -8.82 22.69 -3.34
N ASN A 159 -9.01 23.96 -3.69
CA ASN A 159 -10.33 24.54 -3.87
C ASN A 159 -10.90 24.09 -5.22
N LEU A 160 -12.08 23.49 -5.18
CA LEU A 160 -12.73 22.90 -6.35
C LEU A 160 -14.09 23.55 -6.58
N ILE A 161 -14.36 24.00 -7.80
CA ILE A 161 -15.65 24.59 -8.18
C ILE A 161 -16.35 23.65 -9.16
N CYS A 162 -17.57 23.25 -8.84
CA CYS A 162 -18.43 22.46 -9.73
C CYS A 162 -19.01 23.32 -10.87
N SER A 163 -19.49 22.69 -11.94
CA SER A 163 -20.16 23.41 -13.05
C SER A 163 -21.39 24.23 -12.61
N CYS A 164 -22.01 23.88 -11.48
CA CYS A 164 -23.10 24.65 -10.87
C CYS A 164 -22.62 25.78 -9.93
N ASN A 165 -21.33 26.13 -9.94
CA ASN A 165 -20.67 27.11 -9.06
C ASN A 165 -20.63 26.77 -7.58
N LYS A 166 -21.08 25.58 -7.17
CA LYS A 166 -20.90 25.14 -5.79
C LYS A 166 -19.43 24.80 -5.52
N GLU A 167 -18.93 25.27 -4.38
CA GLU A 167 -17.55 25.07 -3.93
C GLU A 167 -17.40 23.78 -3.12
N TYR A 168 -16.24 23.16 -3.27
CA TYR A 168 -15.80 21.93 -2.63
C TYR A 168 -14.31 22.02 -2.32
N SER A 169 -13.80 21.09 -1.51
CA SER A 169 -12.36 20.94 -1.30
C SER A 169 -11.91 19.53 -1.65
N ALA A 170 -11.06 19.40 -2.68
CA ALA A 170 -10.45 18.12 -3.03
C ALA A 170 -9.18 17.89 -2.20
N VAL A 171 -9.06 16.71 -1.60
CA VAL A 171 -7.94 16.32 -0.76
C VAL A 171 -7.13 15.26 -1.47
N PHE A 172 -5.94 15.67 -1.92
CA PHE A 172 -4.93 14.80 -2.51
C PHE A 172 -3.86 14.45 -1.49
N TYR A 173 -3.22 13.30 -1.66
CA TYR A 173 -2.12 12.90 -0.79
C TYR A 173 -1.11 12.00 -1.50
N LYS A 174 0.13 12.02 -0.99
CA LYS A 174 1.15 11.00 -1.27
C LYS A 174 1.86 10.61 0.02
N LYS A 175 2.56 9.47 -0.01
CA LYS A 175 3.54 9.15 1.03
C LYS A 175 4.61 10.25 1.03
N TYR A 176 4.96 10.77 2.21
CA TYR A 176 6.05 11.72 2.30
C TYR A 176 7.40 11.01 2.30
N ASP A 177 8.31 11.51 1.47
CA ASP A 177 9.70 11.11 1.35
C ASP A 177 10.54 12.25 0.76
N HIS A 178 11.87 12.12 0.79
CA HIS A 178 12.78 13.14 0.24
C HIS A 178 13.10 12.91 -1.25
N ASN A 179 12.30 12.07 -1.92
CA ASN A 179 12.51 11.73 -3.32
C ASN A 179 11.83 12.73 -4.25
N GLY A 180 12.26 12.74 -5.52
CA GLY A 180 11.49 13.37 -6.58
C GLY A 180 10.15 12.66 -6.78
N PHE A 181 9.16 13.36 -7.29
CA PHE A 181 7.82 12.85 -7.52
C PHE A 181 7.20 13.48 -8.77
N ASP A 182 6.18 12.84 -9.29
CA ASP A 182 5.35 13.34 -10.38
C ASP A 182 3.87 13.42 -9.95
N ILE A 183 3.00 13.85 -10.86
CA ILE A 183 1.59 14.03 -10.56
C ILE A 183 0.87 12.70 -10.31
N SER A 184 1.37 11.60 -10.88
CA SER A 184 0.77 10.27 -10.73
C SER A 184 1.02 9.65 -9.35
N ASP A 185 1.94 10.22 -8.56
CA ASP A 185 2.15 9.85 -7.17
C ASP A 185 1.02 10.31 -6.22
N PHE A 186 0.14 11.21 -6.68
CA PHE A 186 -0.94 11.77 -5.87
C PHE A 186 -2.24 10.98 -5.99
N ASN A 187 -2.81 10.66 -4.84
CA ASN A 187 -4.06 9.92 -4.70
C ASN A 187 -5.18 10.86 -4.23
N LEU A 188 -6.38 10.71 -4.80
CA LEU A 188 -7.57 11.45 -4.37
C LEU A 188 -8.22 10.76 -3.16
N GLY A 189 -8.01 11.31 -1.97
CA GLY A 189 -8.51 10.75 -0.72
C GLY A 189 -9.91 11.23 -0.32
N SER A 190 -10.29 12.46 -0.67
CA SER A 190 -11.64 12.99 -0.40
C SER A 190 -12.03 14.17 -1.28
N ILE A 191 -13.33 14.43 -1.41
CA ILE A 191 -13.87 15.74 -1.80
C ILE A 191 -14.88 16.16 -0.74
N ILE A 192 -14.48 17.11 0.11
CA ILE A 192 -15.27 17.60 1.25
C ILE A 192 -16.53 18.30 0.73
N SER A 193 -17.66 18.14 1.45
CA SER A 193 -18.99 18.67 1.11
C SER A 193 -19.68 18.04 -0.11
N SER A 194 -19.09 16.99 -0.71
CA SER A 194 -19.77 16.18 -1.73
C SER A 194 -21.00 15.47 -1.18
N THR A 195 -21.80 14.86 -2.05
CA THR A 195 -22.88 13.97 -1.62
C THR A 195 -22.33 12.88 -0.68
N PRO A 196 -22.99 12.62 0.46
CA PRO A 196 -22.61 11.55 1.40
C PRO A 196 -22.48 10.17 0.74
N LEU A 197 -21.50 9.38 1.17
CA LEU A 197 -21.19 8.08 0.55
C LEU A 197 -22.31 7.05 0.67
N ASP A 198 -23.12 7.10 1.74
CA ASP A 198 -24.31 6.25 1.93
C ASP A 198 -25.41 6.53 0.89
N LYS A 199 -25.39 7.70 0.24
CA LYS A 199 -26.29 8.01 -0.89
C LYS A 199 -25.69 7.65 -2.25
N ILE A 200 -24.36 7.46 -2.32
CA ILE A 200 -23.66 7.09 -3.55
C ILE A 200 -23.56 5.57 -3.68
N ILE A 201 -23.25 4.91 -2.57
CA ILE A 201 -23.07 3.46 -2.45
C ILE A 201 -24.28 2.89 -1.72
N ASP A 202 -25.42 2.86 -2.40
CA ASP A 202 -26.60 2.15 -1.91
C ASP A 202 -27.44 1.62 -3.08
N GLY A 203 -27.83 0.34 -3.01
CA GLY A 203 -28.70 -0.31 -3.98
C GLY A 203 -27.98 -1.24 -4.96
N THR A 204 -28.60 -1.45 -6.13
CA THR A 204 -28.17 -2.47 -7.11
C THR A 204 -27.27 -1.90 -8.20
N MET A 205 -26.03 -2.37 -8.28
CA MET A 205 -25.00 -1.88 -9.22
C MET A 205 -24.43 -3.01 -10.07
N SER A 206 -23.72 -2.69 -11.16
CA SER A 206 -22.95 -3.71 -11.89
C SER A 206 -21.78 -4.18 -11.01
N LYS A 207 -21.26 -5.38 -11.27
CA LYS A 207 -20.02 -5.86 -10.63
C LYS A 207 -18.85 -4.90 -10.84
N ASP A 208 -18.73 -4.37 -12.05
CA ASP A 208 -17.66 -3.46 -12.41
C ASP A 208 -17.77 -2.14 -11.61
N ASP A 209 -18.99 -1.59 -11.47
CA ASP A 209 -19.24 -0.43 -10.59
C ASP A 209 -18.86 -0.72 -9.14
N CYS A 210 -19.22 -1.91 -8.62
CA CYS A 210 -18.88 -2.31 -7.24
C CYS A 210 -17.36 -2.38 -7.05
N MET A 211 -16.65 -2.96 -8.02
CA MET A 211 -15.19 -3.06 -8.01
C MET A 211 -14.52 -1.69 -8.04
N GLU A 212 -14.96 -0.79 -8.91
CA GLU A 212 -14.37 0.54 -9.02
C GLU A 212 -14.69 1.42 -7.81
N LEU A 213 -15.91 1.35 -7.25
CA LEU A 213 -16.23 2.03 -5.99
C LEU A 213 -15.41 1.49 -4.81
N LEU A 214 -15.23 0.17 -4.72
CA LEU A 214 -14.37 -0.43 -3.70
C LEU A 214 -12.93 0.05 -3.84
N LYS A 215 -12.34 0.04 -5.04
CA LYS A 215 -10.98 0.54 -5.28
C LYS A 215 -10.83 2.00 -4.84
N LYS A 216 -11.77 2.87 -5.21
CA LYS A 216 -11.76 4.29 -4.79
C LYS A 216 -11.88 4.43 -3.27
N ALA A 217 -12.72 3.60 -2.64
CA ALA A 217 -12.83 3.54 -1.19
C ALA A 217 -11.51 3.05 -0.55
N LEU A 218 -10.80 2.09 -1.12
CA LEU A 218 -9.50 1.64 -0.63
C LEU A 218 -8.44 2.75 -0.70
N VAL A 219 -8.41 3.52 -1.79
CA VAL A 219 -7.54 4.71 -1.91
C VAL A 219 -7.88 5.76 -0.85
N ARG A 220 -9.18 5.98 -0.57
CA ARG A 220 -9.61 6.83 0.55
C ARG A 220 -9.21 6.26 1.91
N TRP A 221 -9.38 4.96 2.12
CA TRP A 221 -9.10 4.31 3.39
C TRP A 221 -7.62 4.21 3.70
N GLU A 222 -6.78 4.08 2.70
CA GLU A 222 -5.34 4.22 2.89
C GLU A 222 -5.02 5.56 3.55
N LEU A 223 -5.66 6.65 3.10
CA LEU A 223 -5.53 7.98 3.71
C LEU A 223 -6.02 7.99 5.16
N LEU A 224 -7.26 7.56 5.39
CA LEU A 224 -7.98 7.78 6.65
C LEU A 224 -7.66 6.79 7.76
N PHE A 225 -7.23 5.58 7.43
CA PHE A 225 -7.18 4.47 8.37
C PHE A 225 -5.83 3.77 8.40
N ASP A 226 -5.54 3.21 9.57
CA ASP A 226 -4.38 2.36 9.80
C ASP A 226 -4.63 0.90 9.53
N LYS A 227 -5.91 0.52 9.54
CA LYS A 227 -6.32 -0.86 9.42
C LYS A 227 -7.50 -0.95 8.47
N ILE A 228 -7.39 -1.91 7.56
CA ILE A 228 -8.42 -2.25 6.58
C ILE A 228 -8.67 -3.75 6.68
N LEU A 229 -9.95 -4.15 6.67
CA LEU A 229 -10.38 -5.54 6.61
C LEU A 229 -11.07 -5.79 5.27
N ILE A 230 -10.62 -6.84 4.58
CA ILE A 230 -11.21 -7.35 3.34
C ILE A 230 -11.77 -8.72 3.63
N ILE A 231 -13.09 -8.82 3.75
CA ILE A 231 -13.80 -10.07 4.06
C ILE A 231 -14.60 -10.47 2.83
N THR A 232 -14.19 -11.55 2.17
CA THR A 232 -14.90 -12.08 1.00
C THR A 232 -14.71 -13.59 0.86
N PRO A 233 -15.77 -14.38 0.62
CA PRO A 233 -15.61 -15.82 0.46
C PRO A 233 -14.93 -16.19 -0.87
N PHE A 234 -15.09 -15.36 -1.90
CA PHE A 234 -14.63 -15.62 -3.26
C PHE A 234 -13.98 -14.40 -3.89
N VAL A 235 -13.00 -14.66 -4.74
CA VAL A 235 -12.37 -13.68 -5.62
C VAL A 235 -12.36 -14.25 -7.03
N GLY A 236 -12.83 -13.46 -7.98
CA GLY A 236 -13.10 -13.88 -9.34
C GLY A 236 -14.33 -14.78 -9.48
N ASN A 237 -14.47 -15.38 -10.66
CA ASN A 237 -15.48 -16.39 -10.94
C ASN A 237 -14.82 -17.72 -11.39
N GLN A 238 -15.62 -18.80 -11.44
CA GLN A 238 -15.10 -20.14 -11.73
C GLN A 238 -14.57 -20.31 -13.16
N TYR A 239 -14.92 -19.41 -14.09
CA TYR A 239 -14.53 -19.45 -15.50
C TYR A 239 -13.38 -18.49 -15.84
N LEU A 240 -12.82 -17.77 -14.86
CA LEU A 240 -11.65 -16.93 -15.10
C LEU A 240 -10.42 -17.79 -15.36
N SER A 241 -9.62 -17.37 -16.35
CA SER A 241 -8.25 -17.84 -16.50
C SER A 241 -7.42 -17.47 -15.27
N ASP A 242 -6.34 -18.21 -15.04
CA ASP A 242 -5.42 -17.97 -13.93
C ASP A 242 -4.84 -16.54 -14.00
N GLU A 243 -4.47 -16.04 -15.18
CA GLU A 243 -4.02 -14.64 -15.38
C GLU A 243 -5.06 -13.62 -14.91
N LYS A 244 -6.32 -13.75 -15.36
CA LYS A 244 -7.38 -12.82 -14.95
C LYS A 244 -7.72 -12.94 -13.47
N LEU A 245 -7.57 -14.13 -12.89
CA LEU A 245 -7.71 -14.34 -11.46
C LEU A 245 -6.63 -13.57 -10.70
N ILE A 246 -5.36 -13.70 -11.12
CA ILE A 246 -4.22 -12.97 -10.57
C ILE A 246 -4.45 -11.46 -10.67
N ASP A 247 -4.85 -10.96 -11.84
CA ASP A 247 -5.15 -9.54 -12.07
C ASP A 247 -6.28 -9.06 -11.14
N THR A 248 -7.33 -9.85 -10.98
CA THR A 248 -8.46 -9.52 -10.09
C THR A 248 -7.98 -9.39 -8.64
N TRP A 249 -7.16 -10.33 -8.16
CA TRP A 249 -6.57 -10.27 -6.83
C TRP A 249 -5.69 -9.03 -6.65
N PHE A 250 -4.76 -8.79 -7.56
CA PHE A 250 -3.85 -7.66 -7.47
C PHE A 250 -4.55 -6.31 -7.64
N SER A 251 -5.66 -6.24 -8.37
CA SER A 251 -6.45 -5.01 -8.52
C SER A 251 -7.01 -4.46 -7.20
N ILE A 252 -7.06 -5.29 -6.15
CA ILE A 252 -7.46 -4.92 -4.79
C ILE A 252 -6.24 -4.91 -3.85
N LEU A 253 -5.41 -5.97 -3.87
CA LEU A 253 -4.30 -6.08 -2.94
C LEU A 253 -3.19 -5.05 -3.19
N SER A 254 -3.04 -4.53 -4.41
CA SER A 254 -2.09 -3.45 -4.70
C SER A 254 -2.60 -2.08 -4.25
N GLN A 255 -3.90 -1.91 -3.98
CA GLN A 255 -4.50 -0.62 -3.62
C GLN A 255 -4.18 -0.18 -2.19
N ILE A 256 -3.53 -1.05 -1.39
CA ILE A 256 -3.35 -0.84 0.05
C ILE A 256 -1.94 -1.26 0.45
N SER A 257 -1.38 -0.57 1.44
CA SER A 257 -0.11 -0.94 2.05
C SER A 257 -0.20 -2.30 2.78
N LYS A 258 0.84 -3.14 2.60
CA LYS A 258 0.88 -4.55 3.07
C LYS A 258 0.75 -4.76 4.59
N ASP A 259 0.94 -3.71 5.36
CA ASP A 259 0.90 -3.62 6.81
C ASP A 259 -0.45 -3.14 7.37
N LYS A 260 -1.31 -2.58 6.49
CA LYS A 260 -2.63 -2.06 6.86
C LYS A 260 -3.77 -3.04 6.63
N ALA A 261 -3.72 -3.84 5.58
CA ALA A 261 -4.82 -4.72 5.23
C ALA A 261 -4.70 -6.14 5.84
N LYS A 262 -5.77 -6.62 6.45
CA LYS A 262 -5.98 -8.04 6.75
C LYS A 262 -7.02 -8.64 5.79
N LEU A 263 -6.66 -9.74 5.15
CA LEU A 263 -7.54 -10.49 4.26
C LEU A 263 -8.22 -11.64 5.02
N ILE A 264 -9.53 -11.78 4.88
CA ILE A 264 -10.33 -12.86 5.45
C ILE A 264 -11.11 -13.53 4.32
N THR A 265 -10.79 -14.79 4.06
CA THR A 265 -11.38 -15.52 2.93
C THR A 265 -11.40 -17.03 3.16
N ARG A 266 -11.90 -17.79 2.19
CA ARG A 266 -11.93 -19.26 2.23
C ARG A 266 -10.60 -19.86 1.80
N SER A 267 -10.30 -21.03 2.34
CA SER A 267 -9.09 -21.78 1.96
C SER A 267 -9.07 -22.18 0.49
N ALA A 268 -10.25 -22.47 -0.09
CA ALA A 268 -10.36 -22.76 -1.51
C ALA A 268 -9.92 -21.58 -2.39
N SER A 269 -10.33 -20.36 -2.03
CA SER A 269 -9.95 -19.13 -2.74
C SER A 269 -8.45 -18.87 -2.65
N LEU A 270 -7.85 -19.06 -1.47
CA LEU A 270 -6.40 -18.97 -1.27
C LEU A 270 -5.64 -20.02 -2.08
N LYS A 271 -6.09 -21.27 -2.06
CA LYS A 271 -5.46 -22.35 -2.82
C LYS A 271 -5.48 -22.06 -4.31
N LYS A 272 -6.61 -21.57 -4.83
CA LYS A 272 -6.77 -21.24 -6.25
C LYS A 272 -5.80 -20.14 -6.69
N VAL A 273 -5.66 -19.06 -5.94
CA VAL A 273 -4.72 -17.98 -6.30
C VAL A 273 -3.25 -18.40 -6.15
N LYS A 274 -2.89 -19.17 -5.12
CA LYS A 274 -1.53 -19.71 -4.98
C LYS A 274 -1.15 -20.62 -6.15
N GLN A 275 -2.09 -21.45 -6.60
CA GLN A 275 -1.91 -22.29 -7.78
C GLN A 275 -1.78 -21.47 -9.06
N ALA A 276 -2.65 -20.47 -9.27
CA ALA A 276 -2.56 -19.58 -10.42
C ALA A 276 -1.20 -18.87 -10.48
N ILE A 277 -0.72 -18.31 -9.35
CA ILE A 277 0.62 -17.69 -9.26
C ILE A 277 1.71 -18.71 -9.59
N SER A 278 1.62 -19.93 -9.08
CA SER A 278 2.60 -21.00 -9.36
C SER A 278 2.66 -21.36 -10.84
N ASN A 279 1.52 -21.32 -11.53
CA ASN A 279 1.43 -21.67 -12.95
C ASN A 279 1.94 -20.56 -13.89
N HIS A 280 1.87 -19.29 -13.47
CA HIS A 280 2.12 -18.14 -14.36
C HIS A 280 3.31 -17.26 -13.99
N ILE A 281 3.74 -17.27 -12.72
CA ILE A 281 4.82 -16.40 -12.22
C ILE A 281 6.00 -17.27 -11.79
N LEU A 282 5.85 -17.95 -10.65
CA LEU A 282 6.85 -18.85 -10.06
C LEU A 282 6.18 -19.65 -8.96
N ASP A 283 6.71 -20.84 -8.65
CA ASP A 283 6.21 -21.68 -7.56
C ASP A 283 6.01 -20.88 -6.27
N TYR A 284 4.79 -20.97 -5.71
CA TYR A 284 4.42 -20.10 -4.60
C TYR A 284 5.17 -20.43 -3.31
N GLU A 285 5.50 -21.69 -3.07
CA GLU A 285 6.29 -22.06 -1.88
C GLU A 285 7.74 -21.63 -2.04
N PHE A 286 8.31 -21.69 -3.25
CA PHE A 286 9.58 -21.03 -3.54
C PHE A 286 9.53 -19.53 -3.26
N LEU A 287 8.52 -18.81 -3.75
CA LEU A 287 8.37 -17.38 -3.47
C LEU A 287 8.30 -17.10 -1.97
N LYS A 288 7.56 -17.92 -1.23
CA LYS A 288 7.41 -17.80 0.22
C LYS A 288 8.71 -18.10 0.96
N ASP A 289 9.47 -19.10 0.52
CA ASP A 289 10.77 -19.48 1.07
C ASP A 289 11.82 -18.37 0.99
N TYR A 290 11.61 -17.35 0.15
CA TYR A 290 12.47 -16.17 0.01
C TYR A 290 11.77 -14.87 0.44
N ASP A 291 10.64 -14.91 1.12
CA ASP A 291 9.85 -13.71 1.47
C ASP A 291 9.53 -12.82 0.23
N LEU A 292 9.23 -13.44 -0.91
CA LEU A 292 8.84 -12.80 -2.18
C LEU A 292 7.36 -13.03 -2.52
N SER A 293 6.67 -13.86 -1.75
CA SER A 293 5.23 -14.13 -1.90
C SER A 293 4.36 -12.95 -1.46
N VAL A 294 3.05 -13.05 -1.72
CA VAL A 294 2.07 -11.99 -1.40
C VAL A 294 1.71 -12.05 0.09
N THR A 295 2.15 -11.05 0.85
CA THR A 295 1.99 -10.94 2.32
C THR A 295 0.53 -11.08 2.75
N HIS A 296 -0.39 -10.42 2.04
CA HIS A 296 -1.82 -10.48 2.33
C HIS A 296 -2.39 -11.89 2.21
N ILE A 297 -1.90 -12.69 1.25
CA ILE A 297 -2.34 -14.06 1.02
C ILE A 297 -1.76 -15.00 2.08
N ASP A 298 -0.50 -14.79 2.47
CA ASP A 298 0.16 -15.63 3.48
C ASP A 298 -0.37 -15.42 4.90
N LYS A 299 -0.71 -14.16 5.23
CA LYS A 299 -1.28 -13.79 6.53
C LYS A 299 -2.82 -13.84 6.56
N ALA A 300 -3.46 -14.37 5.51
CA ALA A 300 -4.91 -14.38 5.41
C ALA A 300 -5.58 -15.25 6.50
N ILE A 301 -6.63 -14.71 7.11
CA ILE A 301 -7.47 -15.44 8.06
C ILE A 301 -8.45 -16.32 7.28
N LYS A 302 -8.54 -17.59 7.67
CA LYS A 302 -9.39 -18.58 7.01
C LYS A 302 -10.75 -18.65 7.70
N LEU A 303 -11.81 -18.25 7.00
CA LEU A 303 -13.18 -18.31 7.51
C LEU A 303 -14.06 -19.16 6.58
N GLN A 304 -14.23 -20.45 6.90
CA GLN A 304 -14.94 -21.40 6.03
C GLN A 304 -16.47 -21.23 5.99
N PRO A 305 -17.19 -21.08 7.11
CA PRO A 305 -18.66 -21.07 7.08
C PRO A 305 -19.25 -19.72 6.65
N SER A 306 -18.42 -18.69 6.38
CA SER A 306 -18.93 -17.37 6.03
C SER A 306 -19.13 -17.18 4.53
N HIS A 307 -20.24 -16.55 4.16
CA HIS A 307 -20.50 -15.95 2.86
C HIS A 307 -20.49 -14.41 2.93
N ALA A 308 -20.04 -13.83 4.04
CA ALA A 308 -20.04 -12.39 4.26
C ALA A 308 -19.11 -11.67 3.29
N LYS A 309 -19.56 -10.51 2.80
CA LYS A 309 -18.80 -9.63 1.91
C LYS A 309 -18.81 -8.26 2.54
N ILE A 310 -17.72 -7.98 3.25
CA ILE A 310 -17.58 -6.82 4.10
C ILE A 310 -16.17 -6.27 3.85
N TYR A 311 -16.11 -4.99 3.50
CA TYR A 311 -14.88 -4.26 3.30
C TYR A 311 -14.95 -3.06 4.23
N CYS A 312 -13.97 -2.87 5.10
CA CYS A 312 -14.01 -1.74 6.03
C CYS A 312 -12.62 -1.20 6.33
N GLY A 313 -12.55 0.12 6.42
CA GLY A 313 -11.43 0.84 7.01
C GLY A 313 -11.87 1.39 8.37
N PHE A 314 -11.00 1.31 9.37
CA PHE A 314 -11.38 1.75 10.72
C PHE A 314 -10.21 2.29 11.52
N SER A 315 -10.60 3.14 12.46
CA SER A 315 -9.83 3.64 13.60
C SER A 315 -10.70 3.48 14.84
N GLU A 316 -10.16 3.79 16.02
CA GLU A 316 -10.88 3.71 17.28
C GLU A 316 -12.20 4.50 17.28
N ASN A 317 -12.18 5.72 16.73
CA ASN A 317 -13.27 6.71 16.82
C ASN A 317 -14.04 6.90 15.51
N TYR A 318 -13.69 6.18 14.45
CA TYR A 318 -14.40 6.29 13.17
C TYR A 318 -14.15 5.05 12.32
N SER A 319 -15.19 4.57 11.64
CA SER A 319 -15.09 3.45 10.70
C SER A 319 -15.97 3.68 9.49
N GLU A 320 -15.52 3.20 8.33
CA GLU A 320 -16.29 3.14 7.09
C GLU A 320 -16.39 1.69 6.63
N MET A 321 -17.55 1.31 6.11
CA MET A 321 -17.83 -0.06 5.66
C MET A 321 -18.64 -0.07 4.37
N ILE A 322 -18.20 -0.88 3.41
CA ILE A 322 -18.99 -1.32 2.24
C ILE A 322 -19.36 -2.78 2.46
N HIS A 323 -20.65 -3.11 2.36
CA HIS A 323 -21.12 -4.48 2.53
C HIS A 323 -22.25 -4.83 1.55
N GLY A 324 -22.50 -6.12 1.34
CA GLY A 324 -23.62 -6.57 0.51
C GLY A 324 -23.41 -7.93 -0.15
N SER A 325 -23.82 -8.07 -1.40
CA SER A 325 -23.69 -9.29 -2.19
C SER A 325 -22.45 -9.32 -3.11
N ALA A 326 -21.78 -8.17 -3.31
CA ALA A 326 -20.62 -8.04 -4.19
C ALA A 326 -19.37 -8.75 -3.67
N ASN A 327 -18.93 -9.79 -4.38
CA ASN A 327 -17.59 -10.35 -4.22
C ASN A 327 -16.58 -9.51 -5.01
N ILE A 328 -15.29 -9.73 -4.78
CA ILE A 328 -14.23 -9.18 -5.64
C ILE A 328 -14.25 -9.91 -6.98
N ALA A 329 -15.05 -9.44 -7.95
CA ALA A 329 -15.14 -10.04 -9.27
C ALA A 329 -15.71 -9.06 -10.29
N TYR A 330 -15.20 -9.12 -11.51
CA TYR A 330 -15.77 -8.44 -12.69
C TYR A 330 -16.82 -9.31 -13.39
N GLY A 331 -17.72 -8.68 -14.15
CA GLY A 331 -18.61 -9.40 -15.06
C GLY A 331 -20.02 -8.79 -15.23
N PRO A 332 -20.87 -9.44 -16.03
CA PRO A 332 -22.13 -8.86 -16.51
C PRO A 332 -23.26 -8.83 -15.47
N SER A 333 -23.09 -9.48 -14.32
CA SER A 333 -24.15 -9.53 -13.30
C SER A 333 -24.18 -8.28 -12.44
N ARG A 334 -25.29 -8.10 -11.72
CA ARG A 334 -25.48 -7.01 -10.77
C ARG A 334 -25.39 -7.52 -9.34
N GLU A 335 -25.04 -6.64 -8.43
CA GLU A 335 -24.87 -6.90 -7.00
C GLU A 335 -25.53 -5.79 -6.19
N GLN A 336 -25.96 -6.12 -4.98
CA GLN A 336 -26.44 -5.14 -4.00
C GLN A 336 -25.28 -4.74 -3.10
N ILE A 337 -25.06 -3.44 -2.93
CA ILE A 337 -24.07 -2.90 -2.01
C ILE A 337 -24.67 -1.73 -1.23
N SER A 338 -24.20 -1.57 0.00
CA SER A 338 -24.52 -0.41 0.83
C SER A 338 -23.26 0.05 1.57
N PHE A 339 -23.17 1.35 1.81
CA PHE A 339 -22.15 1.97 2.64
C PHE A 339 -22.71 2.38 4.01
N ARG A 340 -21.90 2.22 5.05
CA ARG A 340 -22.19 2.71 6.41
C ARG A 340 -20.94 3.28 7.05
N SER A 341 -21.14 4.26 7.92
CA SER A 341 -20.11 4.75 8.83
C SER A 341 -20.52 4.53 10.29
N TYR A 342 -19.52 4.41 11.16
CA TYR A 342 -19.70 4.22 12.61
C TYR A 342 -18.80 5.20 13.36
N GLY A 343 -19.29 5.72 14.48
CA GLY A 343 -18.53 6.61 15.36
C GLY A 343 -17.54 5.90 16.27
N SER A 344 -17.44 4.57 16.19
CA SER A 344 -16.42 3.79 16.89
C SER A 344 -16.17 2.46 16.20
N TYR A 345 -14.96 1.93 16.35
CA TYR A 345 -14.67 0.56 15.91
C TYR A 345 -15.51 -0.47 16.67
N LYS A 346 -15.81 -0.21 17.95
CA LYS A 346 -16.60 -1.11 18.79
C LYS A 346 -17.98 -1.39 18.19
N ASP A 347 -18.66 -0.37 17.68
CA ASP A 347 -19.99 -0.52 17.08
C ASP A 347 -19.94 -1.39 15.81
N LEU A 348 -18.91 -1.22 14.98
CA LEU A 348 -18.67 -2.05 13.80
C LEU A 348 -18.37 -3.50 14.20
N TYR A 349 -17.51 -3.69 15.21
CA TYR A 349 -17.13 -5.01 15.70
C TYR A 349 -18.35 -5.78 16.24
N ASP A 350 -19.09 -5.19 17.17
CA ASP A 350 -20.24 -5.83 17.82
C ASP A 350 -21.34 -6.17 16.81
N SER A 351 -21.54 -5.32 15.81
CA SER A 351 -22.61 -5.49 14.83
C SER A 351 -22.27 -6.50 13.71
N PHE A 352 -21.00 -6.62 13.31
CA PHE A 352 -20.62 -7.38 12.10
C PHE A 352 -19.50 -8.40 12.30
N LEU A 353 -18.46 -8.07 13.06
CA LEU A 353 -17.26 -8.92 13.16
C LEU A 353 -17.41 -9.98 14.25
N ALA A 354 -17.95 -9.61 15.41
CA ALA A 354 -18.20 -10.53 16.52
C ALA A 354 -19.19 -11.64 16.14
N PRO A 355 -20.32 -11.35 15.45
CA PRO A 355 -21.25 -12.40 15.01
C PRO A 355 -20.66 -13.36 13.98
N LEU A 356 -19.58 -12.97 13.28
CA LEU A 356 -18.89 -13.82 12.31
C LEU A 356 -17.81 -14.72 12.95
N ASP A 357 -17.64 -14.66 14.27
CA ASP A 357 -16.60 -15.39 15.03
C ASP A 357 -15.19 -15.20 14.43
N ILE A 358 -14.90 -13.96 14.01
CA ILE A 358 -13.59 -13.63 13.47
C ILE A 358 -12.61 -13.47 14.64
N LYS A 359 -11.94 -14.59 14.95
CA LYS A 359 -10.75 -14.60 15.81
C LYS A 359 -9.69 -13.70 15.18
N ASP A 360 -8.95 -12.99 16.02
CA ASP A 360 -7.92 -12.02 15.62
C ASP A 360 -8.43 -10.73 14.96
N ALA A 361 -9.72 -10.43 15.16
CA ALA A 361 -10.33 -9.15 14.84
C ALA A 361 -10.83 -8.39 16.07
N SER A 362 -10.43 -8.78 17.29
CA SER A 362 -10.91 -8.11 18.50
C SER A 362 -10.30 -6.71 18.66
N ALA A 363 -11.05 -5.77 19.26
CA ALA A 363 -10.60 -4.40 19.52
C ALA A 363 -9.30 -4.30 20.34
N LEU A 364 -8.95 -5.34 21.10
CA LEU A 364 -7.71 -5.41 21.88
C LEU A 364 -6.47 -5.64 21.02
N GLU A 365 -6.59 -6.37 19.90
CA GLU A 365 -5.48 -6.58 18.95
C GLU A 365 -5.24 -5.39 18.03
N TYR A 366 -6.25 -4.52 17.91
CA TYR A 366 -6.19 -3.26 17.18
C TYR A 366 -6.05 -2.05 18.09
N SER A 367 -5.88 -2.27 19.40
CA SER A 367 -5.65 -1.18 20.34
C SER A 367 -4.43 -0.39 19.86
N ASN A 368 -4.69 0.88 19.55
CA ASN A 368 -3.68 1.83 19.12
C ASN A 368 -2.56 1.85 20.18
N MET A 369 -1.45 1.18 19.92
CA MET A 369 -0.19 1.82 20.24
C MET A 369 -0.15 3.02 19.29
N GLN A 370 -0.71 4.14 19.77
CA GLN A 370 -0.60 5.44 19.14
C GLN A 370 0.89 5.76 19.02
N GLU A 371 1.55 5.26 17.97
CA GLU A 371 2.65 6.03 17.44
C GLU A 371 2.04 7.36 17.02
N LYS A 372 2.56 8.43 17.62
CA LYS A 372 2.22 9.81 17.27
C LYS A 372 2.69 10.10 15.85
N GLY A 373 2.03 9.49 14.88
CA GLY A 373 2.24 9.76 13.47
C GLY A 373 1.66 11.14 13.16
N SER A 374 2.51 12.02 12.64
CA SER A 374 2.10 13.30 12.09
C SER A 374 2.02 13.23 10.57
N ASN A 375 1.25 14.13 10.01
CA ASN A 375 1.20 14.41 8.58
C ASN A 375 1.44 15.90 8.37
N VAL A 376 1.76 16.29 7.13
CA VAL A 376 1.85 17.68 6.74
C VAL A 376 0.71 18.03 5.79
N LEU A 377 -0.07 19.05 6.14
CA LEU A 377 -1.14 19.60 5.31
C LEU A 377 -0.71 20.91 4.67
N PHE A 378 -1.07 21.06 3.41
CA PHE A 378 -0.95 22.28 2.63
C PHE A 378 -2.32 22.65 2.06
N GLU A 379 -2.85 23.81 2.45
CA GLU A 379 -4.16 24.30 1.98
C GLU A 379 -3.98 25.41 0.93
N GLU A 380 -4.68 25.29 -0.20
CA GLU A 380 -4.63 26.31 -1.25
C GLU A 380 -5.14 27.68 -0.76
N SER A 381 -6.20 27.68 0.06
CA SER A 381 -6.76 28.89 0.69
C SER A 381 -5.77 29.63 1.59
N GLU A 382 -4.72 28.96 2.04
CA GLU A 382 -3.69 29.53 2.92
C GLU A 382 -2.33 29.66 2.24
N GLY A 383 -2.31 29.57 0.90
CA GLY A 383 -1.10 29.70 0.11
C GLY A 383 -0.12 28.55 0.30
N PHE A 384 -0.61 27.33 0.58
CA PHE A 384 0.19 26.12 0.77
C PHE A 384 1.25 26.24 1.87
N ARG A 385 0.93 26.92 2.98
CA ARG A 385 1.78 26.88 4.16
C ARG A 385 1.67 25.49 4.82
N ALA A 386 2.83 24.92 5.17
CA ALA A 386 2.89 23.65 5.87
C ALA A 386 2.27 23.75 7.27
N LYS A 387 1.35 22.84 7.56
CA LYS A 387 0.77 22.65 8.90
C LYS A 387 0.91 21.22 9.34
N GLN A 388 1.21 21.02 10.62
CA GLN A 388 1.15 19.69 11.21
C GLN A 388 -0.30 19.27 11.39
N ILE A 389 -0.60 18.02 11.05
CA ILE A 389 -1.85 17.36 11.42
C ILE A 389 -1.52 16.07 12.14
N LEU A 390 -2.12 15.89 13.31
CA LEU A 390 -2.05 14.64 14.04
C LEU A 390 -3.10 13.67 13.50
N LYS A 391 -2.78 12.38 13.58
CA LYS A 391 -3.65 11.30 13.09
C LYS A 391 -5.03 11.27 13.75
N GLU A 392 -5.13 11.69 15.00
CA GLU A 392 -6.38 11.76 15.75
C GLU A 392 -7.34 12.86 15.24
N ASP A 393 -6.79 13.95 14.71
CA ASP A 393 -7.56 15.07 14.16
C ASP A 393 -7.96 14.84 12.68
N PHE A 394 -7.44 13.79 12.08
CA PHE A 394 -7.43 13.58 10.64
C PHE A 394 -8.83 13.44 10.04
N ALA A 395 -9.69 12.66 10.68
CA ALA A 395 -11.07 12.46 10.26
C ALA A 395 -11.88 13.77 10.33
N GLY A 396 -11.68 14.59 11.37
CA GLY A 396 -12.43 15.83 11.54
C GLY A 396 -12.06 16.94 10.55
N ILE A 397 -10.91 16.84 9.88
CA ILE A 397 -10.40 17.84 8.94
C ILE A 397 -10.69 17.46 7.47
N ILE A 398 -10.78 16.16 7.17
CA ILE A 398 -10.75 15.62 5.81
C ILE A 398 -12.07 14.91 5.41
N ILE A 399 -12.98 14.69 6.35
CA ILE A 399 -14.32 14.13 6.13
C ILE A 399 -15.35 15.25 6.28
#